data_AF-A0A0E2BED9-F1
#
_entry.id   AF-A0A0E2BED9-F1
#
_cell.length_a   1.000
_cell.length_b   1.000
_cell.length_c   1.000
_cell.angle_alpha   90.00
_cell.angle_beta   90.00
_cell.angle_gamma   90.00
#
_symmetry.space_group_name_H-M   'P 1'
#
loop_
_entity.id
_entity.type
_entity.pdbx_description
1 polymer ?
#
loop_
_entity_poly.entity_id
_entity_poly.type
_entity_poly.pdbx_seq_one_letter_code
_entity_poly.pdbx_strand_id
1 'polypeptide(L)'
;MKPSNKNAGLESLEKLASSDNIVKGLAKHFSYLADSPGFELVLEQIMREAKSVEISKQNGNLIVKFDEDILTASPPLDKKKLGKWPKSFQNLMTVHGSLSLEKAQLYLGPNGAFESEDLFEYLDDLEDKQDILGEINADEILSPITDYSDWWLYHPTKKNKEGQPLLFFYSHEGYIKDKKEYNVGSLFLERLAEQLNIAISLPEEESPQVVPWWQARPGESNFLSFWHSSGDDAPKKFDQEPEEDFLKGVRGLFLHRGVRSLSELPLSHLKNLKKLVVCPHNYEIKFPCESLAGIEQLESLEHFEIYHSKIDDLSPLKKLKNLRQLDIGSQHLIDLRPLCELTTLSVLGIASLALKDVSLLVALKGLTHLRLSGCKNLKDVDVLLDLGDLKVCKLPNGSKEFASKYLKKWKRKIEI
;
A
#
# COMPACT_ATOMS: atom_id res chain seq x y z
N MET A 1 49.05 21.29 3.57
CA MET A 1 48.05 20.25 3.31
C MET A 1 47.17 20.14 4.54
N LYS A 2 45.89 20.53 4.45
CA LYS A 2 44.95 20.32 5.57
C LYS A 2 44.58 18.83 5.61
N PRO A 3 44.61 18.17 6.78
CA PRO A 3 44.23 16.77 6.87
C PRO A 3 42.76 16.61 6.46
N SER A 4 42.49 15.60 5.64
CA SER A 4 41.17 15.37 5.06
C SER A 4 40.13 15.05 6.13
N ASN A 5 38.89 15.48 5.90
CA ASN A 5 37.71 15.31 6.75
C ASN A 5 37.37 13.85 7.11
N LYS A 6 38.09 12.85 6.57
CA LYS A 6 37.94 11.42 6.89
C LYS A 6 38.44 11.05 8.29
N ASN A 7 39.48 11.71 8.79
CA ASN A 7 40.08 11.36 10.08
C ASN A 7 39.29 11.89 11.29
N ALA A 8 38.57 13.01 11.12
CA ALA A 8 37.77 13.61 12.20
C ALA A 8 36.53 12.78 12.55
N GLY A 9 35.90 12.12 11.56
CA GLY A 9 34.76 11.23 11.78
C GLY A 9 35.14 9.95 12.53
N LEU A 10 36.24 9.30 12.11
CA LEU A 10 36.77 8.10 12.76
C LEU A 10 37.27 8.37 14.19
N GLU A 11 38.00 9.46 14.42
CA GLU A 11 38.44 9.85 15.77
C GLU A 11 37.26 10.18 16.72
N SER A 12 36.14 10.68 16.18
CA SER A 12 34.92 10.90 16.96
C SER A 12 34.19 9.60 17.31
N LEU A 13 34.27 8.58 16.45
CA LEU A 13 33.66 7.26 16.65
C LEU A 13 34.47 6.36 17.60
N GLU A 14 35.80 6.47 17.59
CA GLU A 14 36.66 5.80 18.58
C GLU A 14 36.42 6.34 19.99
N LYS A 15 36.15 7.64 20.13
CA LYS A 15 35.73 8.25 21.41
C LYS A 15 34.32 7.82 21.86
N LEU A 16 33.41 7.59 20.92
CA LEU A 16 32.06 7.10 21.19
C LEU A 16 32.05 5.68 21.78
N ALA A 17 32.87 4.79 21.22
CA ALA A 17 33.10 3.43 21.73
C ALA A 17 33.71 3.42 23.15
N SER A 18 34.31 4.53 23.58
CA SER A 18 35.00 4.68 24.86
C SER A 18 34.20 5.48 25.90
N SER A 19 32.95 5.87 25.61
CA SER A 19 32.16 6.81 26.44
C SER A 19 31.09 6.14 27.31
N ASP A 20 30.82 6.70 28.49
CA ASP A 20 29.82 6.21 29.47
C ASP A 20 28.35 6.27 28.96
N ASN A 21 28.11 6.85 27.78
CA ASN A 21 26.77 6.96 27.20
C ASN A 21 26.78 6.68 25.70
N ILE A 22 27.06 5.41 25.37
CA ILE A 22 27.02 4.83 24.02
C ILE A 22 25.71 5.17 23.28
N VAL A 23 24.57 5.15 23.99
CA VAL A 23 23.24 5.41 23.44
C VAL A 23 23.15 6.80 22.82
N LYS A 24 23.45 7.85 23.60
CA LYS A 24 23.38 9.25 23.12
C LYS A 24 24.37 9.49 21.98
N GLY A 25 25.50 8.81 22.05
CA GLY A 25 26.53 8.84 21.05
C GLY A 25 26.10 8.27 19.70
N LEU A 26 25.55 7.06 19.71
CA LEU A 26 25.01 6.37 18.55
C LEU A 26 23.80 7.11 17.97
N ALA A 27 22.86 7.56 18.80
CA ALA A 27 21.70 8.33 18.35
C ALA A 27 22.12 9.63 17.64
N LYS A 28 23.15 10.32 18.15
CA LYS A 28 23.70 11.50 17.47
C LYS A 28 24.37 11.16 16.15
N HIS A 29 25.11 10.05 16.09
CA HIS A 29 25.82 9.62 14.88
C HIS A 29 24.86 9.19 13.77
N PHE A 30 23.83 8.42 14.12
CA PHE A 30 22.81 7.91 13.20
C PHE A 30 21.63 8.85 12.98
N SER A 31 21.67 10.08 13.49
CA SER A 31 20.55 11.03 13.39
C SER A 31 20.16 11.36 11.95
N TYR A 32 21.08 11.16 11.00
CA TYR A 32 20.80 11.32 9.57
C TYR A 32 19.78 10.30 9.03
N LEU A 33 19.54 9.19 9.73
CA LEU A 33 18.50 8.21 9.40
C LEU A 33 17.12 8.66 9.89
N ALA A 34 17.02 9.49 10.93
CA ALA A 34 15.76 10.10 11.35
C ALA A 34 15.43 11.29 10.42
N ASP A 35 15.30 11.00 9.14
CA ASP A 35 15.12 11.98 8.06
C ASP A 35 13.66 12.37 7.81
N SER A 36 12.76 12.00 8.72
CA SER A 36 11.34 12.38 8.74
C SER A 36 10.92 12.77 10.15
N PRO A 37 9.96 13.70 10.32
CA PRO A 37 9.56 14.20 11.64
C PRO A 37 9.15 13.09 12.61
N GLY A 38 9.73 13.09 13.81
CA GLY A 38 9.37 12.19 14.91
C GLY A 38 10.18 10.91 14.99
N PHE A 39 10.98 10.58 13.96
CA PHE A 39 11.84 9.39 13.96
C PHE A 39 13.08 9.54 14.85
N GLU A 40 13.36 10.71 15.41
CA GLU A 40 14.42 10.90 16.40
C GLU A 40 14.17 10.06 17.65
N LEU A 41 12.90 9.94 18.08
CA LEU A 41 12.51 9.10 19.22
C LEU A 41 12.66 7.61 18.91
N VAL A 42 12.30 7.20 17.69
CA VAL A 42 12.47 5.82 17.20
C VAL A 42 13.95 5.44 17.22
N LEU A 43 14.81 6.31 16.66
CA LEU A 43 16.25 6.11 16.68
C LEU A 43 16.79 6.00 18.10
N GLU A 44 16.38 6.89 19.00
CA GLU A 44 16.81 6.83 20.41
C GLU A 44 16.37 5.53 21.09
N GLN A 45 15.17 5.02 20.82
CA GLN A 45 14.67 3.76 21.35
C GLN A 45 15.51 2.58 20.85
N ILE A 46 15.81 2.52 19.56
CA ILE A 46 16.68 1.47 19.00
C ILE A 46 18.06 1.52 19.64
N MET A 47 18.68 2.70 19.72
CA MET A 47 20.05 2.82 20.23
C MET A 47 20.17 2.53 21.74
N ARG A 48 19.08 2.49 22.50
CA ARG A 48 19.07 2.03 23.91
C ARG A 48 19.35 0.54 24.04
N GLU A 49 18.98 -0.24 23.03
CA GLU A 49 19.19 -1.70 23.02
C GLU A 49 20.59 -2.11 22.56
N ALA A 50 21.40 -1.15 22.09
CA ALA A 50 22.78 -1.40 21.68
C ALA A 50 23.66 -1.82 22.87
N LYS A 51 24.32 -2.97 22.77
CA LYS A 51 25.18 -3.53 23.82
C LYS A 51 26.61 -3.05 23.72
N SER A 52 27.12 -2.95 22.50
CA SER A 52 28.48 -2.47 22.25
C SER A 52 28.61 -1.92 20.84
N VAL A 53 29.65 -1.11 20.64
CA VAL A 53 30.03 -0.57 19.35
C VAL A 53 31.52 -0.75 19.16
N GLU A 54 31.93 -1.18 17.97
CA GLU A 54 33.33 -1.31 17.58
C GLU A 54 33.54 -0.87 16.13
N ILE A 55 34.78 -0.53 15.79
CA ILE A 55 35.17 -0.26 14.41
C ILE A 55 36.08 -1.40 13.95
N SER A 56 35.68 -2.09 12.89
CA SER A 56 36.49 -3.14 12.29
C SER A 56 37.76 -2.55 11.69
N LYS A 57 38.92 -2.99 12.20
CA LYS A 57 40.23 -2.57 11.69
C LYS A 57 40.52 -3.08 10.28
N GLN A 58 39.79 -4.09 9.81
CA GLN A 58 40.04 -4.72 8.51
C GLN A 58 39.41 -3.95 7.35
N ASN A 59 38.19 -3.44 7.53
CA ASN A 59 37.41 -2.79 6.46
C ASN A 59 36.86 -1.40 6.85
N GLY A 60 37.06 -0.96 8.09
CA GLY A 60 36.57 0.33 8.58
C GLY A 60 35.07 0.39 8.84
N ASN A 61 34.38 -0.77 8.86
CA ASN A 61 32.96 -0.82 9.19
C ASN A 61 32.74 -0.47 10.66
N LEU A 62 31.71 0.32 10.94
CA LEU A 62 31.18 0.52 12.28
C LEU A 62 30.20 -0.61 12.58
N ILE A 63 30.41 -1.30 13.69
CA ILE A 63 29.65 -2.48 14.09
C ILE A 63 28.94 -2.15 15.41
N VAL A 64 27.61 -2.20 15.41
CA VAL A 64 26.78 -2.04 16.60
C VAL A 64 26.13 -3.40 16.92
N LYS A 65 26.39 -3.93 18.11
CA LYS A 65 25.88 -5.24 18.54
C LYS A 65 24.62 -5.07 19.37
N PHE A 66 23.56 -5.77 18.98
CA PHE A 66 22.32 -5.96 19.75
C PHE A 66 22.28 -7.40 20.29
N ASP A 67 21.28 -7.74 21.10
CA ASP A 67 21.10 -9.11 21.59
C ASP A 67 20.75 -10.08 20.44
N GLU A 68 19.90 -9.63 19.52
CA GLU A 68 19.35 -10.48 18.45
C GLU A 68 20.19 -10.50 17.17
N ASP A 69 20.92 -9.41 16.88
CA ASP A 69 21.61 -9.21 15.61
C ASP A 69 22.73 -8.15 15.70
N ILE A 70 23.47 -7.97 14.61
CA ILE A 70 24.57 -7.03 14.46
C ILE A 70 24.27 -6.06 13.31
N LEU A 71 24.24 -4.77 13.62
CA LEU A 71 24.16 -3.71 12.63
C LEU A 71 25.56 -3.32 12.17
N THR A 72 25.85 -3.58 10.89
CA THR A 72 27.09 -3.24 10.23
C THR A 72 26.89 -2.03 9.31
N ALA A 73 27.63 -0.96 9.55
CA ALA A 73 27.60 0.28 8.76
C ALA A 73 28.93 0.48 8.04
N SER A 74 28.90 0.47 6.70
CA SER A 74 30.13 0.53 5.88
C SER A 74 30.67 1.96 5.71
N PRO A 75 31.94 2.14 5.33
CA PRO A 75 32.49 3.46 5.04
C PRO A 75 31.68 4.24 3.99
N PRO A 76 31.73 5.60 4.01
CA PRO A 76 31.04 6.44 3.04
C PRO A 76 31.29 6.09 1.57
N LEU A 77 30.25 6.16 0.75
CA LEU A 77 30.38 6.12 -0.71
C LEU A 77 30.75 7.48 -1.31
N ASP A 78 31.43 7.43 -2.45
CA ASP A 78 31.64 8.63 -3.27
C ASP A 78 30.31 9.03 -3.90
N LYS A 79 29.87 10.26 -3.60
CA LYS A 79 28.63 10.86 -4.11
C LYS A 79 28.53 10.81 -5.64
N LYS A 80 29.66 10.84 -6.36
CA LYS A 80 29.69 10.74 -7.84
C LYS A 80 29.14 9.40 -8.36
N LYS A 81 29.22 8.33 -7.56
CA LYS A 81 28.72 7.00 -7.91
C LYS A 81 27.21 6.84 -7.72
N LEU A 82 26.55 7.82 -7.09
CA LEU A 82 25.14 7.76 -6.70
C LEU A 82 24.24 8.65 -7.57
N GLY A 83 24.68 9.03 -8.77
CA GLY A 83 24.00 10.02 -9.61
C GLY A 83 22.53 9.71 -9.95
N LYS A 84 22.17 8.42 -10.02
CA LYS A 84 20.79 7.97 -10.28
C LYS A 84 19.85 8.06 -9.07
N TRP A 85 20.39 8.14 -7.87
CA TRP A 85 19.60 8.07 -6.62
C TRP A 85 19.03 9.42 -6.19
N PRO A 86 17.90 9.45 -5.46
CA PRO A 86 17.36 10.67 -4.86
C PRO A 86 18.37 11.41 -3.98
N LYS A 87 18.26 12.74 -3.91
CA LYS A 87 19.25 13.56 -3.19
C LYS A 87 19.35 13.24 -1.71
N SER A 88 18.21 12.94 -1.08
CA SER A 88 18.11 12.44 0.30
C SER A 88 18.94 11.18 0.48
N PHE A 89 18.71 10.15 -0.33
CA PHE A 89 19.47 8.90 -0.32
C PHE A 89 20.97 9.12 -0.52
N GLN A 90 21.36 9.97 -1.49
CA GLN A 90 22.77 10.31 -1.71
C GLN A 90 23.42 10.87 -0.43
N ASN A 91 22.69 11.67 0.34
CA ASN A 91 23.22 12.24 1.58
C ASN A 91 23.39 11.16 2.66
N LEU A 92 22.45 10.21 2.79
CA LEU A 92 22.59 9.07 3.71
C LEU A 92 23.85 8.26 3.39
N MET A 93 24.04 7.92 2.10
CA MET A 93 25.14 7.07 1.64
C MET A 93 26.52 7.73 1.73
N THR A 94 26.57 9.05 1.90
CA THR A 94 27.82 9.78 2.19
C THR A 94 28.20 9.77 3.67
N VAL A 95 27.35 9.26 4.56
CA VAL A 95 27.70 8.98 5.96
C VAL A 95 28.14 7.52 6.10
N HIS A 96 27.30 6.60 5.64
CA HIS A 96 27.63 5.17 5.55
C HIS A 96 27.16 4.62 4.21
N GLY A 97 28.07 3.97 3.48
CA GLY A 97 27.81 3.50 2.13
C GLY A 97 26.75 2.39 2.02
N SER A 98 26.50 1.72 3.13
CA SER A 98 25.46 0.74 3.34
C SER A 98 25.28 0.50 4.83
N LEU A 99 24.10 0.00 5.21
CA LEU A 99 23.74 -0.47 6.53
C LEU A 99 23.14 -1.86 6.40
N SER A 100 23.51 -2.80 7.25
CA SER A 100 22.96 -4.16 7.19
C SER A 100 22.84 -4.82 8.54
N LEU A 101 21.75 -5.54 8.75
CA LEU A 101 21.62 -6.59 9.77
C LEU A 101 21.98 -7.94 9.16
N GLU A 102 22.93 -8.65 9.76
CA GLU A 102 23.47 -9.88 9.18
C GLU A 102 22.49 -11.06 9.27
N LYS A 103 21.87 -11.27 10.44
CA LYS A 103 20.96 -12.41 10.67
C LYS A 103 19.58 -12.17 10.04
N ALA A 104 19.03 -10.96 10.19
CA ALA A 104 17.75 -10.58 9.60
C ALA A 104 17.82 -10.37 8.09
N GLN A 105 19.03 -10.26 7.51
CA GLN A 105 19.24 -9.94 6.09
C GLN A 105 18.55 -8.64 5.65
N LEU A 106 18.40 -7.69 6.57
CA LEU A 106 17.94 -6.34 6.27
C LEU A 106 19.13 -5.53 5.77
N TYR A 107 18.99 -4.86 4.62
CA TYR A 107 20.04 -4.10 3.97
C TYR A 107 19.49 -2.75 3.47
N LEU A 108 20.21 -1.66 3.74
CA LEU A 108 20.00 -0.34 3.16
C LEU A 108 21.27 0.05 2.39
N GLY A 109 21.14 0.31 1.09
CA GLY A 109 22.27 0.72 0.25
C GLY A 109 21.99 0.52 -1.24
N PRO A 110 22.92 0.95 -2.11
CA PRO A 110 22.68 0.94 -3.56
C PRO A 110 22.91 -0.42 -4.23
N ASN A 111 23.43 -1.42 -3.49
CA ASN A 111 23.84 -2.72 -4.03
C ASN A 111 23.02 -3.85 -3.37
N GLY A 112 21.73 -3.61 -3.11
CA GLY A 112 20.82 -4.65 -2.63
C GLY A 112 20.63 -5.75 -3.68
N ALA A 113 20.01 -6.87 -3.28
CA ALA A 113 19.82 -8.05 -4.13
C ALA A 113 18.70 -7.89 -5.18
N PHE A 114 18.19 -6.68 -5.37
CA PHE A 114 17.07 -6.43 -6.26
C PHE A 114 17.53 -6.34 -7.71
N GLU A 115 17.10 -7.27 -8.56
CA GLU A 115 17.26 -7.19 -10.01
C GLU A 115 15.93 -6.79 -10.67
N SER A 116 15.96 -5.93 -11.69
CA SER A 116 14.72 -5.52 -12.37
C SER A 116 14.00 -6.69 -13.04
N GLU A 117 14.72 -7.77 -13.34
CA GLU A 117 14.17 -9.05 -13.82
C GLU A 117 13.23 -9.72 -12.81
N ASP A 118 13.47 -9.58 -11.49
CA ASP A 118 12.63 -10.12 -10.41
C ASP A 118 11.28 -9.40 -10.28
N LEU A 119 11.23 -8.14 -10.72
CA LEU A 119 9.95 -7.45 -10.94
C LEU A 119 9.18 -8.17 -12.05
N PHE A 120 9.81 -8.44 -13.19
CA PHE A 120 9.12 -8.92 -14.39
C PHE A 120 8.56 -10.35 -14.27
N GLU A 121 9.16 -11.22 -13.46
CA GLU A 121 8.71 -12.63 -13.34
C GLU A 121 7.33 -12.77 -12.67
N TYR A 122 6.90 -11.80 -11.85
CA TYR A 122 5.59 -11.79 -11.17
C TYR A 122 4.67 -10.63 -11.60
N LEU A 123 5.18 -9.69 -12.40
CA LEU A 123 4.42 -8.58 -12.99
C LEU A 123 3.46 -9.00 -14.11
N ASP A 124 3.57 -10.22 -14.65
CA ASP A 124 2.63 -10.76 -15.66
C ASP A 124 1.26 -11.15 -15.05
N ASP A 125 1.18 -11.36 -13.72
CA ASP A 125 -0.05 -11.71 -13.00
C ASP A 125 -0.64 -10.54 -12.18
N LEU A 126 0.12 -9.45 -11.99
CA LEU A 126 -0.33 -8.24 -11.30
C LEU A 126 -0.59 -7.11 -12.28
N GLU A 127 -1.68 -7.34 -13.01
CA GLU A 127 -2.42 -6.38 -13.78
C GLU A 127 -2.92 -5.22 -12.87
N ASP A 128 -2.03 -4.35 -12.33
CA ASP A 128 -2.33 -3.07 -11.65
C ASP A 128 -1.40 -1.91 -12.03
N LYS A 129 -1.06 -1.87 -13.32
CA LYS A 129 -0.13 -0.92 -13.94
C LYS A 129 -0.50 0.58 -14.05
N GLN A 130 -1.69 1.09 -13.70
CA GLN A 130 -1.95 2.54 -13.82
C GLN A 130 -2.05 3.36 -12.53
N ASP A 131 -2.19 2.73 -11.35
CA ASP A 131 -2.38 3.52 -10.11
C ASP A 131 -1.14 3.60 -9.21
N ILE A 132 -0.23 2.62 -9.25
CA ILE A 132 0.97 2.60 -8.37
C ILE A 132 2.25 2.96 -9.12
N LEU A 133 2.26 2.85 -10.44
CA LEU A 133 3.49 2.87 -11.20
C LEU A 133 3.35 3.72 -12.48
N GLY A 134 2.34 3.51 -13.32
CA GLY A 134 2.23 4.21 -14.62
C GLY A 134 3.14 3.59 -15.67
N GLU A 135 3.37 4.26 -16.81
CA GLU A 135 4.35 3.84 -17.83
C GLU A 135 5.78 3.90 -17.26
N ILE A 136 6.17 2.94 -16.43
CA ILE A 136 7.50 2.89 -15.82
C ILE A 136 8.38 1.93 -16.58
N ASN A 137 9.57 2.43 -16.91
CA ASN A 137 10.72 1.60 -17.22
C ASN A 137 11.25 0.97 -15.92
N ALA A 138 11.11 -0.35 -15.74
CA ALA A 138 11.54 -1.02 -14.50
C ALA A 138 13.02 -0.82 -14.20
N ASP A 139 13.84 -0.54 -15.22
CA ASP A 139 15.27 -0.23 -15.08
C ASP A 139 15.53 1.11 -14.36
N GLU A 140 14.51 1.95 -14.23
CA GLU A 140 14.56 3.21 -13.49
C GLU A 140 14.11 3.07 -12.03
N ILE A 141 13.52 1.92 -11.65
CA ILE A 141 13.09 1.67 -10.28
C ILE A 141 14.32 1.37 -9.42
N LEU A 142 14.41 2.07 -8.30
CA LEU A 142 15.52 1.94 -7.36
C LEU A 142 15.01 1.33 -6.06
N SER A 143 15.65 0.25 -5.63
CA SER A 143 15.39 -0.43 -4.36
C SER A 143 16.43 -0.02 -3.31
N PRO A 144 16.15 0.98 -2.46
CA PRO A 144 17.07 1.36 -1.40
C PRO A 144 17.19 0.32 -0.27
N ILE A 145 16.15 -0.47 -0.03
CA ILE A 145 16.12 -1.44 1.08
C ILE A 145 15.75 -2.82 0.55
N THR A 146 16.55 -3.82 0.92
CA THR A 146 16.23 -5.24 0.80
C THR A 146 15.97 -5.78 2.21
N ASP A 147 14.86 -6.46 2.40
CA ASP A 147 14.47 -7.04 3.68
C ASP A 147 14.21 -8.53 3.48
N TYR A 148 15.25 -9.33 3.73
CA TYR A 148 15.26 -10.75 3.37
C TYR A 148 15.01 -10.93 1.86
N SER A 149 13.84 -11.43 1.47
CA SER A 149 13.42 -11.60 0.09
C SER A 149 12.55 -10.45 -0.42
N ASP A 150 12.10 -9.54 0.44
CA ASP A 150 11.22 -8.44 0.05
C ASP A 150 12.02 -7.14 -0.18
N TRP A 151 11.38 -6.18 -0.86
CA TRP A 151 12.03 -4.96 -1.27
C TRP A 151 11.18 -3.73 -1.00
N TRP A 152 11.85 -2.63 -0.68
CA TRP A 152 11.22 -1.31 -0.66
C TRP A 152 11.75 -0.49 -1.81
N LEU A 153 10.84 -0.01 -2.64
CA LEU A 153 11.14 0.61 -3.92
C LEU A 153 10.75 2.08 -3.90
N TYR A 154 11.54 2.93 -4.55
CA TYR A 154 11.12 4.31 -4.81
C TYR A 154 10.09 4.35 -5.93
N HIS A 155 8.98 5.02 -5.67
CA HIS A 155 8.04 5.40 -6.72
C HIS A 155 8.70 6.44 -7.63
N PRO A 156 8.66 6.28 -8.97
CA PRO A 156 9.40 7.19 -9.85
C PRO A 156 8.79 8.57 -10.01
N THR A 157 7.49 8.74 -9.71
CA THR A 157 6.76 9.99 -9.97
C THR A 157 6.07 10.54 -8.74
N LYS A 158 5.48 9.70 -7.87
CA LYS A 158 4.83 10.16 -6.65
C LYS A 158 5.87 10.54 -5.59
N LYS A 159 5.50 11.57 -4.85
CA LYS A 159 6.31 12.12 -3.77
C LYS A 159 5.49 12.15 -2.49
N ASN A 160 6.16 12.03 -1.36
CA ASN A 160 5.56 12.29 -0.06
C ASN A 160 5.36 13.79 0.19
N LYS A 161 4.81 14.12 1.37
CA LYS A 161 4.56 15.51 1.80
C LYS A 161 5.83 16.37 1.86
N GLU A 162 7.00 15.77 2.00
CA GLU A 162 8.29 16.44 2.02
C GLU A 162 8.92 16.59 0.62
N GLY A 163 8.22 16.15 -0.43
CA GLY A 163 8.67 16.25 -1.81
C GLY A 163 9.75 15.23 -2.21
N GLN A 164 10.00 14.23 -1.37
CA GLN A 164 10.88 13.10 -1.66
C GLN A 164 10.10 11.98 -2.35
N PRO A 165 10.76 11.11 -3.14
CA PRO A 165 10.08 9.99 -3.78
C PRO A 165 9.41 9.08 -2.75
N LEU A 166 8.14 8.74 -3.00
CA LEU A 166 7.35 7.88 -2.13
C LEU A 166 7.93 6.47 -2.12
N LEU A 167 7.87 5.77 -0.98
CA LEU A 167 8.34 4.39 -0.86
C LEU A 167 7.16 3.43 -0.90
N PHE A 168 7.32 2.31 -1.59
CA PHE A 168 6.34 1.24 -1.61
C PHE A 168 6.97 -0.12 -1.38
N PHE A 169 6.23 -0.99 -0.71
CA PHE A 169 6.64 -2.36 -0.42
C PHE A 169 6.33 -3.27 -1.60
N TYR A 170 7.31 -4.05 -2.04
CA TYR A 170 7.18 -5.09 -3.05
C TYR A 170 7.62 -6.43 -2.43
N SER A 171 6.69 -7.37 -2.35
CA SER A 171 7.00 -8.70 -1.84
C SER A 171 7.60 -9.60 -2.92
N HIS A 172 8.47 -10.53 -2.52
CA HIS A 172 8.88 -11.65 -3.37
C HIS A 172 7.72 -12.52 -3.87
N GLU A 173 6.57 -12.49 -3.18
CA GLU A 173 5.32 -13.14 -3.63
C GLU A 173 4.60 -12.32 -4.71
N GLY A 174 5.22 -11.24 -5.21
CA GLY A 174 4.79 -10.41 -6.32
C GLY A 174 3.91 -9.22 -5.94
N TYR A 175 3.20 -9.23 -4.81
CA TYR A 175 2.24 -8.15 -4.51
C TYR A 175 2.86 -6.88 -3.91
N ILE A 176 2.18 -5.76 -4.16
CA ILE A 176 2.45 -4.45 -3.57
C ILE A 176 1.39 -4.18 -2.50
N LYS A 177 1.79 -3.92 -1.26
CA LYS A 177 0.82 -3.79 -0.14
C LYS A 177 0.84 -2.46 0.59
N ASP A 178 1.96 -1.75 0.66
CA ASP A 178 2.06 -0.57 1.52
C ASP A 178 2.78 0.58 0.83
N LYS A 179 2.31 1.80 1.06
CA LYS A 179 3.03 3.04 0.78
C LYS A 179 3.46 3.67 2.10
N LYS A 180 4.65 4.24 2.15
CA LYS A 180 5.15 4.95 3.33
C LYS A 180 5.35 6.42 2.99
N GLU A 181 4.81 7.28 3.86
CA GLU A 181 4.84 8.73 3.65
C GLU A 181 6.13 9.36 4.20
N TYR A 182 6.94 8.64 4.97
CA TYR A 182 8.25 9.08 5.44
C TYR A 182 9.39 8.62 4.51
N ASN A 183 10.54 9.25 4.68
CA ASN A 183 11.75 9.04 3.90
C ASN A 183 12.45 7.71 4.25
N VAL A 184 13.39 7.34 3.41
CA VAL A 184 14.05 6.03 3.41
C VAL A 184 14.87 5.75 4.67
N GLY A 185 15.50 6.77 5.27
CA GLY A 185 16.23 6.60 6.52
C GLY A 185 15.27 6.19 7.64
N SER A 186 14.13 6.87 7.69
CA SER A 186 13.09 6.65 8.70
C SER A 186 12.42 5.29 8.51
N LEU A 187 12.15 4.90 7.26
CA LEU A 187 11.71 3.54 6.94
C LEU A 187 12.72 2.48 7.39
N PHE A 188 14.01 2.70 7.17
CA PHE A 188 15.03 1.77 7.66
C PHE A 188 15.02 1.65 9.19
N LEU A 189 14.77 2.74 9.92
CA LEU A 189 14.63 2.69 11.39
C LEU A 189 13.41 1.88 11.84
N GLU A 190 12.27 2.02 11.16
CA GLU A 190 11.10 1.16 11.40
C GLU A 190 11.46 -0.32 11.23
N ARG A 191 12.02 -0.69 10.06
CA ARG A 191 12.40 -2.08 9.77
C ARG A 191 13.46 -2.60 10.73
N LEU A 192 14.43 -1.77 11.09
CA LEU A 192 15.47 -2.10 12.06
C LEU A 192 14.85 -2.43 13.43
N ALA A 193 13.90 -1.63 13.91
CA ALA A 193 13.23 -1.90 15.17
C ALA A 193 12.40 -3.19 15.13
N GLU A 194 11.67 -3.43 14.04
CA GLU A 194 10.88 -4.65 13.87
C GLU A 194 11.76 -5.90 13.85
N GLN A 195 12.86 -5.90 13.10
CA GLN A 195 13.80 -7.03 13.02
C GLN A 195 14.55 -7.27 14.34
N LEU A 196 14.75 -6.22 15.14
CA LEU A 196 15.31 -6.33 16.49
C LEU A 196 14.25 -6.59 17.57
N ASN A 197 12.98 -6.75 17.20
CA ASN A 197 11.84 -6.96 18.10
C ASN A 197 11.73 -5.87 19.20
N ILE A 198 12.00 -4.61 18.83
CA ILE A 198 11.94 -3.46 19.72
C ILE A 198 10.55 -2.84 19.59
N ALA A 199 9.80 -2.80 20.69
CA ALA A 199 8.49 -2.14 20.73
C ALA A 199 8.67 -0.62 20.60
N ILE A 200 8.40 -0.09 19.41
CA ILE A 200 8.47 1.35 19.11
C ILE A 200 7.10 1.92 18.81
N SER A 201 6.90 3.20 19.12
CA SER A 201 5.75 3.96 18.64
C SER A 201 6.20 4.79 17.44
N LEU A 202 5.74 4.41 16.25
CA LEU A 202 6.00 5.19 15.04
C LEU A 202 5.28 6.54 15.12
N PRO A 203 5.86 7.63 14.60
CA PRO A 203 5.14 8.88 14.41
C PRO A 203 3.86 8.62 13.62
N GLU A 204 2.73 9.14 14.08
CA GLU A 204 1.46 8.94 13.38
C GLU A 204 1.59 9.44 11.94
N GLU A 205 1.48 8.54 10.97
CA GLU A 205 1.14 8.95 9.62
C GLU A 205 -0.22 9.65 9.73
N GLU A 206 -0.35 10.86 9.17
CA GLU A 206 -1.65 11.42 8.82
C GLU A 206 -2.29 10.58 7.69
N SER A 207 -2.54 9.31 7.98
CA SER A 207 -3.63 8.55 7.42
C SER A 207 -4.90 9.10 8.05
N PRO A 208 -6.00 9.29 7.31
CA PRO A 208 -7.25 9.73 7.93
C PRO A 208 -7.53 8.81 9.11
N GLN A 209 -7.52 9.34 10.34
CA GLN A 209 -7.60 8.53 11.54
C GLN A 209 -8.84 7.64 11.47
N VAL A 210 -8.62 6.35 11.19
CA VAL A 210 -9.68 5.35 11.12
C VAL A 210 -9.97 4.94 12.55
N VAL A 211 -10.80 5.73 13.21
CA VAL A 211 -11.28 5.42 14.56
C VAL A 211 -12.41 4.38 14.48
N PRO A 212 -12.45 3.41 15.40
CA PRO A 212 -13.67 2.61 15.60
C PRO A 212 -14.84 3.55 15.86
N TRP A 213 -15.97 3.35 15.19
CA TRP A 213 -17.07 4.34 15.20
C TRP A 213 -17.62 4.65 16.61
N TRP A 214 -17.47 3.75 17.59
CA TRP A 214 -17.85 3.97 18.99
C TRP A 214 -16.85 4.78 19.81
N GLN A 215 -15.66 5.07 19.26
CA GLN A 215 -14.64 5.95 19.85
C GLN A 215 -14.56 7.31 19.15
N ALA A 216 -15.20 7.46 17.99
CA ALA A 216 -15.18 8.69 17.21
C ALA A 216 -16.13 9.73 17.82
N ARG A 217 -15.62 10.91 18.20
CA ARG A 217 -16.49 12.04 18.60
C ARG A 217 -16.87 12.90 17.39
N PRO A 218 -17.97 13.68 17.48
CA PRO A 218 -18.32 14.66 16.46
C PRO A 218 -17.15 15.57 16.06
N GLY A 219 -16.73 15.49 14.79
CA GLY A 219 -15.63 16.30 14.24
C GLY A 219 -14.22 15.69 14.31
N GLU A 220 -14.04 14.49 14.88
CA GLU A 220 -12.72 13.88 15.07
C GLU A 220 -12.26 12.98 13.91
N SER A 221 -13.15 12.49 13.05
CA SER A 221 -12.76 11.79 11.82
C SER A 221 -13.85 11.83 10.73
N ASN A 222 -13.41 11.95 9.47
CA ASN A 222 -14.27 11.84 8.29
C ASN A 222 -14.40 10.39 7.79
N PHE A 223 -13.75 9.44 8.46
CA PHE A 223 -13.64 8.05 8.05
C PHE A 223 -13.96 7.11 9.23
N LEU A 224 -15.02 6.32 9.08
CA LEU A 224 -15.45 5.36 10.11
C LEU A 224 -14.96 3.96 9.77
N SER A 225 -14.46 3.21 10.77
CA SER A 225 -14.34 1.75 10.67
C SER A 225 -15.34 1.04 11.57
N PHE A 226 -16.01 0.03 11.04
CA PHE A 226 -16.82 -0.89 11.83
C PHE A 226 -16.07 -2.22 11.97
N TRP A 227 -15.67 -2.50 13.20
CA TRP A 227 -15.12 -3.78 13.64
C TRP A 227 -16.19 -4.55 14.44
N HIS A 228 -17.33 -4.92 13.84
CA HIS A 228 -18.28 -5.80 14.53
C HIS A 228 -18.71 -6.96 13.65
N SER A 229 -18.76 -8.15 14.29
CA SER A 229 -19.32 -9.35 13.71
C SER A 229 -20.83 -9.34 13.88
N SER A 230 -21.58 -9.48 12.80
CA SER A 230 -23.00 -9.82 12.86
C SER A 230 -23.17 -11.16 13.61
N GLY A 231 -23.73 -11.17 14.82
CA GLY A 231 -23.90 -12.42 15.56
C GLY A 231 -24.47 -12.29 16.96
N ASP A 232 -23.60 -12.12 17.97
CA ASP A 232 -23.99 -12.39 19.37
C ASP A 232 -23.72 -11.24 20.37
N ASP A 233 -22.97 -10.21 19.98
CA ASP A 233 -22.59 -9.09 20.86
C ASP A 233 -23.13 -7.72 20.40
N ALA A 234 -24.17 -7.69 19.56
CA ALA A 234 -24.86 -6.44 19.26
C ALA A 234 -25.47 -5.91 20.58
N PRO A 235 -25.13 -4.69 21.05
CA PRO A 235 -25.80 -4.13 22.21
C PRO A 235 -27.30 -4.09 21.92
N LYS A 236 -28.09 -4.78 22.74
CA LYS A 236 -29.55 -4.93 22.56
C LYS A 236 -30.29 -3.58 22.59
N LYS A 237 -29.61 -2.54 23.07
CA LYS A 237 -29.93 -1.12 22.95
C LYS A 237 -28.61 -0.36 22.92
N PHE A 238 -28.49 0.59 22.00
CA PHE A 238 -27.45 1.61 22.07
C PHE A 238 -27.77 2.55 23.23
N ASP A 239 -26.80 2.84 24.09
CA ASP A 239 -27.02 3.74 25.23
C ASP A 239 -27.34 5.17 24.74
N GLN A 240 -26.86 5.55 23.55
CA GLN A 240 -27.27 6.74 22.80
C GLN A 240 -27.13 6.48 21.30
N GLU A 241 -28.16 6.81 20.51
CA GLU A 241 -28.00 6.94 19.05
C GLU A 241 -26.96 8.05 18.79
N PRO A 242 -25.98 7.86 17.88
CA PRO A 242 -25.07 8.93 17.52
C PRO A 242 -25.90 10.14 17.07
N GLU A 243 -25.60 11.32 17.61
CA GLU A 243 -26.31 12.56 17.21
C GLU A 243 -26.35 12.64 15.68
N GLU A 244 -27.54 12.85 15.11
CA GLU A 244 -27.77 12.81 13.64
C GLU A 244 -26.78 13.70 12.85
N ASP A 245 -26.20 14.71 13.50
CA ASP A 245 -25.24 15.63 12.90
C ASP A 245 -23.83 15.04 12.73
N PHE A 246 -23.45 14.02 13.49
CA PHE A 246 -22.15 13.36 13.34
C PHE A 246 -22.05 12.58 12.02
N LEU A 247 -23.04 11.74 11.75
CA LEU A 247 -23.05 10.86 10.57
C LEU A 247 -23.12 11.66 9.25
N LYS A 248 -23.65 12.89 9.28
CA LYS A 248 -23.64 13.80 8.13
C LYS A 248 -22.22 14.20 7.69
N GLY A 249 -21.24 14.20 8.58
CA GLY A 249 -19.86 14.60 8.27
C GLY A 249 -19.03 13.49 7.61
N VAL A 250 -19.48 12.24 7.70
CA VAL A 250 -18.71 11.06 7.28
C VAL A 250 -18.62 11.01 5.76
N ARG A 251 -17.40 10.90 5.24
CA ARG A 251 -17.10 10.82 3.80
C ARG A 251 -16.56 9.46 3.37
N GLY A 252 -16.00 8.67 4.29
CA GLY A 252 -15.63 7.30 4.01
C GLY A 252 -16.02 6.32 5.12
N LEU A 253 -16.34 5.10 4.73
CA LEU A 253 -16.77 4.03 5.62
C LEU A 253 -16.04 2.73 5.23
N PHE A 254 -15.35 2.11 6.17
CA PHE A 254 -14.59 0.88 5.99
C PHE A 254 -15.12 -0.22 6.92
N LEU A 255 -15.57 -1.34 6.36
CA LEU A 255 -16.13 -2.46 7.10
C LEU A 255 -15.16 -3.65 7.02
N HIS A 256 -14.44 -3.96 8.10
CA HIS A 256 -13.36 -4.96 8.06
C HIS A 256 -13.80 -6.40 8.34
N ARG A 257 -14.94 -6.64 9.01
CA ARG A 257 -15.41 -8.00 9.42
C ARG A 257 -16.62 -8.55 8.68
N GLY A 258 -16.99 -7.96 7.55
CA GLY A 258 -18.14 -8.38 6.73
C GLY A 258 -19.48 -8.09 7.38
N VAL A 259 -20.46 -7.81 6.53
CA VAL A 259 -21.87 -7.62 6.88
C VAL A 259 -22.67 -8.54 5.98
N ARG A 260 -23.74 -9.18 6.46
CA ARG A 260 -24.55 -10.07 5.59
C ARG A 260 -25.38 -9.24 4.62
N SER A 261 -25.90 -8.10 5.08
CA SER A 261 -26.58 -7.10 4.24
C SER A 261 -26.16 -5.69 4.62
N LEU A 262 -26.06 -4.81 3.62
CA LEU A 262 -25.85 -3.37 3.85
C LEU A 262 -27.04 -2.68 4.53
N SER A 263 -28.23 -3.29 4.50
CA SER A 263 -29.43 -2.79 5.18
C SER A 263 -29.35 -2.89 6.71
N GLU A 264 -28.39 -3.65 7.23
CA GLU A 264 -28.09 -3.72 8.67
C GLU A 264 -27.41 -2.42 9.17
N LEU A 265 -26.93 -1.58 8.27
CA LEU A 265 -26.26 -0.33 8.59
C LEU A 265 -27.22 0.86 8.48
N PRO A 266 -27.05 1.91 9.30
CA PRO A 266 -27.85 3.13 9.24
C PRO A 266 -27.44 4.04 8.06
N LEU A 267 -27.44 3.51 6.83
CA LEU A 267 -26.94 4.20 5.63
C LEU A 267 -27.73 5.48 5.29
N SER A 268 -28.99 5.58 5.70
CA SER A 268 -29.86 6.75 5.52
C SER A 268 -29.30 8.03 6.14
N HIS A 269 -28.45 7.90 7.16
CA HIS A 269 -27.83 9.03 7.87
C HIS A 269 -26.50 9.46 7.23
N LEU A 270 -25.91 8.64 6.36
CA LEU A 270 -24.60 8.85 5.72
C LEU A 270 -24.70 9.56 4.35
N LYS A 271 -25.48 10.65 4.29
CA LYS A 271 -25.84 11.30 3.02
C LYS A 271 -24.67 11.90 2.23
N ASN A 272 -23.54 12.17 2.89
CA ASN A 272 -22.33 12.73 2.30
C ASN A 272 -21.22 11.69 2.05
N LEU A 273 -21.52 10.40 2.23
CA LEU A 273 -20.55 9.34 2.04
C LEU A 273 -20.10 9.29 0.57
N LYS A 274 -18.78 9.33 0.38
CA LYS A 274 -18.13 9.29 -0.94
C LYS A 274 -17.45 7.96 -1.22
N LYS A 275 -16.91 7.31 -0.17
CA LYS A 275 -16.21 6.03 -0.28
C LYS A 275 -16.79 5.00 0.70
N LEU A 276 -17.16 3.83 0.19
CA LEU A 276 -17.56 2.68 0.99
C LEU A 276 -16.66 1.50 0.62
N VAL A 277 -16.04 0.88 1.62
CA VAL A 277 -15.20 -0.31 1.45
C VAL A 277 -15.67 -1.39 2.39
N VAL A 278 -15.89 -2.59 1.88
CA VAL A 278 -16.41 -3.72 2.64
C VAL A 278 -15.53 -4.94 2.40
N CYS A 279 -15.02 -5.53 3.48
CA CYS A 279 -14.13 -6.70 3.45
C CYS A 279 -12.85 -6.48 2.59
N PRO A 280 -11.98 -5.53 2.93
CA PRO A 280 -10.77 -5.26 2.15
C PRO A 280 -9.68 -6.35 2.27
N HIS A 281 -9.84 -7.38 3.10
CA HIS A 281 -8.77 -8.37 3.40
C HIS A 281 -9.21 -9.84 3.27
N ASN A 282 -8.25 -10.69 2.90
CA ASN A 282 -8.38 -12.11 2.54
C ASN A 282 -8.24 -13.08 3.75
N TYR A 283 -8.60 -12.65 4.97
CA TYR A 283 -8.56 -13.53 6.15
C TYR A 283 -9.97 -13.99 6.54
N GLU A 284 -10.11 -15.26 6.94
CA GLU A 284 -11.34 -15.97 7.33
C GLU A 284 -12.58 -15.09 7.55
N ILE A 285 -13.31 -14.82 6.46
CA ILE A 285 -14.54 -14.04 6.53
C ILE A 285 -15.64 -14.92 7.11
N LYS A 286 -15.99 -14.65 8.37
CA LYS A 286 -17.05 -15.35 9.10
C LYS A 286 -18.44 -15.14 8.47
N PHE A 287 -18.69 -13.96 7.89
CA PHE A 287 -19.98 -13.60 7.29
C PHE A 287 -19.77 -12.84 5.97
N PRO A 288 -19.79 -13.54 4.81
CA PRO A 288 -19.73 -12.86 3.52
C PRO A 288 -21.01 -12.06 3.28
N CYS A 289 -20.90 -10.92 2.61
CA CYS A 289 -22.06 -10.12 2.22
C CYS A 289 -22.88 -10.84 1.15
N GLU A 290 -24.16 -10.99 1.39
CA GLU A 290 -25.11 -11.69 0.50
C GLU A 290 -26.02 -10.68 -0.22
N SER A 291 -26.16 -9.45 0.29
CA SER A 291 -27.07 -8.46 -0.31
C SER A 291 -26.57 -7.01 -0.21
N LEU A 292 -26.67 -6.30 -1.33
CA LEU A 292 -26.41 -4.86 -1.43
C LEU A 292 -27.60 -3.98 -1.04
N ALA A 293 -28.74 -4.55 -0.62
CA ALA A 293 -29.92 -3.79 -0.23
C ALA A 293 -29.56 -2.71 0.82
N GLY A 294 -30.08 -1.50 0.64
CA GLY A 294 -29.77 -0.33 1.46
C GLY A 294 -28.72 0.60 0.86
N ILE A 295 -27.84 0.11 -0.02
CA ILE A 295 -26.81 0.95 -0.67
C ILE A 295 -27.43 2.05 -1.53
N GLU A 296 -28.64 1.84 -2.06
CA GLU A 296 -29.35 2.79 -2.90
C GLU A 296 -29.69 4.11 -2.19
N GLN A 297 -29.51 4.17 -0.87
CA GLN A 297 -29.67 5.38 -0.05
C GLN A 297 -28.45 6.32 -0.13
N LEU A 298 -27.29 5.83 -0.61
CA LEU A 298 -26.03 6.56 -0.66
C LEU A 298 -25.85 7.31 -2.00
N GLU A 299 -26.76 8.22 -2.33
CA GLU A 299 -26.77 8.92 -3.64
C GLU A 299 -25.48 9.69 -3.96
N SER A 300 -24.73 10.10 -2.93
CA SER A 300 -23.46 10.81 -3.03
C SER A 300 -22.24 9.91 -3.30
N LEU A 301 -22.40 8.58 -3.26
CA LEU A 301 -21.30 7.63 -3.31
C LEU A 301 -20.59 7.68 -4.67
N GLU A 302 -19.26 7.83 -4.61
CA GLU A 302 -18.40 7.93 -5.79
C GLU A 302 -17.51 6.69 -5.95
N HIS A 303 -17.24 6.00 -4.84
CA HIS A 303 -16.34 4.86 -4.78
C HIS A 303 -16.95 3.75 -3.91
N PHE A 304 -17.05 2.54 -4.47
CA PHE A 304 -17.51 1.36 -3.74
C PHE A 304 -16.60 0.15 -4.01
N GLU A 305 -16.04 -0.41 -2.94
CA GLU A 305 -15.24 -1.63 -2.95
C GLU A 305 -15.92 -2.69 -2.07
N ILE A 306 -16.11 -3.90 -2.60
CA ILE A 306 -16.57 -5.05 -1.82
C ILE A 306 -15.95 -6.34 -2.33
N TYR A 307 -15.24 -7.08 -1.48
CA TYR A 307 -14.59 -8.33 -1.87
C TYR A 307 -15.09 -9.53 -1.05
N HIS A 308 -14.83 -10.73 -1.58
CA HIS A 308 -15.19 -12.01 -0.95
C HIS A 308 -16.66 -12.11 -0.51
N SER A 309 -17.55 -11.58 -1.34
CA SER A 309 -18.99 -11.59 -1.12
C SER A 309 -19.67 -12.75 -1.84
N LYS A 310 -20.95 -12.97 -1.54
CA LYS A 310 -21.88 -13.88 -2.22
C LYS A 310 -22.98 -13.11 -2.96
N ILE A 311 -22.68 -11.90 -3.42
CA ILE A 311 -23.63 -11.03 -4.13
C ILE A 311 -23.89 -11.58 -5.53
N ASP A 312 -25.15 -11.75 -5.89
CA ASP A 312 -25.61 -12.11 -7.24
C ASP A 312 -26.48 -11.02 -7.89
N ASP A 313 -27.12 -10.16 -7.09
CA ASP A 313 -27.94 -9.04 -7.54
C ASP A 313 -27.27 -7.68 -7.33
N LEU A 314 -27.04 -6.97 -8.45
CA LEU A 314 -26.50 -5.61 -8.49
C LEU A 314 -27.58 -4.53 -8.66
N SER A 315 -28.87 -4.90 -8.70
CA SER A 315 -30.00 -3.97 -8.88
C SER A 315 -29.98 -2.78 -7.90
N PRO A 316 -29.57 -2.93 -6.63
CA PRO A 316 -29.47 -1.78 -5.71
C PRO A 316 -28.52 -0.67 -6.20
N LEU A 317 -27.51 -0.99 -7.01
CA LEU A 317 -26.53 0.00 -7.48
C LEU A 317 -27.12 0.99 -8.49
N LYS A 318 -28.22 0.67 -9.18
CA LYS A 318 -28.76 1.48 -10.30
C LYS A 318 -29.01 2.94 -9.98
N LYS A 319 -29.30 3.26 -8.71
CA LYS A 319 -29.58 4.63 -8.25
C LYS A 319 -28.32 5.47 -8.01
N LEU A 320 -27.13 4.86 -7.97
CA LEU A 320 -25.87 5.52 -7.64
C LEU A 320 -25.27 6.26 -8.85
N LYS A 321 -25.96 7.31 -9.32
CA LYS A 321 -25.58 8.06 -10.53
C LYS A 321 -24.28 8.86 -10.41
N ASN A 322 -23.69 8.93 -9.22
CA ASN A 322 -22.40 9.57 -8.98
C ASN A 322 -21.25 8.56 -8.88
N LEU A 323 -21.51 7.25 -8.98
CA LEU A 323 -20.49 6.23 -8.82
C LEU A 323 -19.49 6.29 -9.97
N ARG A 324 -18.20 6.42 -9.64
CA ARG A 324 -17.07 6.53 -10.58
C ARG A 324 -16.17 5.31 -10.54
N GLN A 325 -16.03 4.71 -9.37
CA GLN A 325 -15.19 3.54 -9.14
C GLN A 325 -16.00 2.45 -8.44
N LEU A 326 -16.00 1.26 -9.04
CA LEU A 326 -16.66 0.08 -8.49
C LEU A 326 -15.70 -1.11 -8.58
N ASP A 327 -15.36 -1.69 -7.45
CA ASP A 327 -14.68 -2.98 -7.39
C ASP A 327 -15.56 -3.98 -6.63
N ILE A 328 -15.92 -5.07 -7.30
CA ILE A 328 -16.75 -6.13 -6.71
C ILE A 328 -16.14 -7.51 -6.91
N GLY A 329 -15.89 -8.20 -5.80
CA GLY A 329 -15.50 -9.60 -5.73
C GLY A 329 -16.63 -10.46 -5.18
N SER A 330 -17.25 -11.25 -6.06
CA SER A 330 -18.26 -12.24 -5.69
C SER A 330 -18.13 -13.50 -6.54
N GLN A 331 -18.10 -14.66 -5.89
CA GLN A 331 -17.99 -15.95 -6.59
C GLN A 331 -19.22 -16.26 -7.46
N HIS A 332 -20.37 -15.65 -7.16
CA HIS A 332 -21.68 -15.99 -7.76
C HIS A 332 -22.20 -14.93 -8.73
N LEU A 333 -21.45 -13.85 -8.98
CA LEU A 333 -21.93 -12.76 -9.82
C LEU A 333 -22.02 -13.19 -11.29
N ILE A 334 -23.23 -13.13 -11.86
CA ILE A 334 -23.53 -13.55 -13.24
C ILE A 334 -24.09 -12.39 -14.08
N ASP A 335 -24.88 -11.49 -13.49
CA ASP A 335 -25.64 -10.49 -14.23
C ASP A 335 -25.10 -9.07 -14.02
N LEU A 336 -24.65 -8.44 -15.12
CA LEU A 336 -24.12 -7.07 -15.12
C LEU A 336 -25.13 -6.03 -15.63
N ARG A 337 -26.36 -6.43 -16.02
CA ARG A 337 -27.40 -5.49 -16.50
C ARG A 337 -27.60 -4.28 -15.59
N PRO A 338 -27.55 -4.41 -14.25
CA PRO A 338 -27.72 -3.24 -13.38
C PRO A 338 -26.65 -2.17 -13.52
N LEU A 339 -25.44 -2.53 -13.97
CA LEU A 339 -24.35 -1.58 -14.13
C LEU A 339 -24.56 -0.66 -15.34
N CYS A 340 -25.29 -1.08 -16.38
CA CYS A 340 -25.46 -0.31 -17.63
C CYS A 340 -26.05 1.09 -17.44
N GLU A 341 -26.70 1.35 -16.31
CA GLU A 341 -27.31 2.65 -15.99
C GLU A 341 -26.35 3.60 -15.24
N LEU A 342 -25.11 3.18 -14.96
CA LEU A 342 -24.07 3.93 -14.24
C LEU A 342 -23.12 4.64 -15.20
N THR A 343 -23.65 5.60 -15.96
CA THR A 343 -22.90 6.27 -17.04
C THR A 343 -21.70 7.10 -16.59
N THR A 344 -21.56 7.35 -15.28
CA THR A 344 -20.42 8.05 -14.67
C THR A 344 -19.26 7.14 -14.30
N LEU A 345 -19.44 5.81 -14.40
CA LEU A 345 -18.45 4.83 -14.00
C LEU A 345 -17.25 4.88 -14.95
N SER A 346 -16.06 5.15 -14.40
CA SER A 346 -14.81 5.25 -15.14
C SER A 346 -13.83 4.13 -14.83
N VAL A 347 -13.98 3.48 -13.67
CA VAL A 347 -13.16 2.34 -13.22
C VAL A 347 -14.10 1.23 -12.75
N LEU A 348 -13.91 0.02 -13.28
CA LEU A 348 -14.67 -1.17 -12.93
C LEU A 348 -13.74 -2.36 -12.72
N GLY A 349 -13.73 -2.91 -11.52
CA GLY A 349 -13.15 -4.21 -11.21
C GLY A 349 -14.23 -5.23 -10.89
N ILE A 350 -14.19 -6.39 -11.54
CA ILE A 350 -15.06 -7.52 -11.26
C ILE A 350 -14.19 -8.75 -11.04
N ALA A 351 -14.30 -9.37 -9.87
CA ALA A 351 -13.78 -10.69 -9.61
C ALA A 351 -14.96 -11.67 -9.46
N SER A 352 -15.13 -12.59 -10.41
CA SER A 352 -16.21 -13.58 -10.39
C SER A 352 -15.78 -14.89 -11.02
N LEU A 353 -16.21 -16.02 -10.45
CA LEU A 353 -16.02 -17.34 -11.06
C LEU A 353 -17.16 -17.73 -12.00
N ALA A 354 -18.31 -17.05 -11.90
CA ALA A 354 -19.55 -17.42 -12.58
C ALA A 354 -19.87 -16.57 -13.82
N LEU A 355 -19.17 -15.45 -14.02
CA LEU A 355 -19.42 -14.52 -15.11
C LEU A 355 -19.09 -15.13 -16.48
N LYS A 356 -20.00 -14.99 -17.44
CA LYS A 356 -19.92 -15.59 -18.79
C LYS A 356 -20.06 -14.60 -19.94
N ASP A 357 -20.61 -13.42 -19.68
CA ASP A 357 -20.95 -12.42 -20.68
C ASP A 357 -20.64 -11.02 -20.14
N VAL A 358 -19.97 -10.21 -20.96
CA VAL A 358 -19.60 -8.82 -20.69
C VAL A 358 -20.09 -7.87 -21.78
N SER A 359 -20.91 -8.32 -22.72
CA SER A 359 -21.43 -7.50 -23.83
C SER A 359 -22.19 -6.27 -23.35
N LEU A 360 -22.78 -6.33 -22.17
CA LEU A 360 -23.51 -5.22 -21.55
C LEU A 360 -22.61 -4.07 -21.06
N LEU A 361 -21.31 -4.31 -20.89
CA LEU A 361 -20.37 -3.27 -20.44
C LEU A 361 -20.18 -2.16 -21.46
N VAL A 362 -20.48 -2.37 -22.75
CA VAL A 362 -20.42 -1.32 -23.80
C VAL A 362 -21.37 -0.15 -23.56
N ALA A 363 -22.37 -0.33 -22.69
CA ALA A 363 -23.22 0.77 -22.25
C ALA A 363 -22.45 1.82 -21.42
N LEU A 364 -21.34 1.43 -20.79
CA LEU A 364 -20.49 2.28 -19.95
C LEU A 364 -19.50 3.08 -20.79
N LYS A 365 -20.01 4.03 -21.57
CA LYS A 365 -19.20 4.78 -22.54
C LYS A 365 -18.01 5.53 -21.93
N GLY A 366 -18.10 5.94 -20.67
CA GLY A 366 -17.02 6.64 -19.95
C GLY A 366 -16.02 5.71 -19.24
N LEU A 367 -16.11 4.39 -19.45
CA LEU A 367 -15.23 3.42 -18.79
C LEU A 367 -13.81 3.53 -19.36
N THR A 368 -12.86 3.86 -18.49
CA THR A 368 -11.44 4.04 -18.84
C THR A 368 -10.57 2.89 -18.34
N HIS A 369 -10.97 2.23 -17.27
CA HIS A 369 -10.25 1.12 -16.66
C HIS A 369 -11.21 -0.04 -16.38
N LEU A 370 -10.88 -1.23 -16.87
CA LEU A 370 -11.62 -2.46 -16.64
C LEU A 370 -10.68 -3.55 -16.15
N ARG A 371 -10.99 -4.17 -15.01
CA ARG A 371 -10.30 -5.35 -14.48
C ARG A 371 -11.30 -6.49 -14.31
N LEU A 372 -11.06 -7.61 -14.99
CA LEU A 372 -11.82 -8.83 -14.86
C LEU A 372 -10.89 -9.90 -14.28
N SER A 373 -11.14 -10.36 -13.06
CA SER A 373 -10.36 -11.40 -12.40
C SER A 373 -11.21 -12.64 -12.12
N GLY A 374 -10.60 -13.83 -12.15
CA GLY A 374 -11.28 -15.10 -11.91
C GLY A 374 -12.37 -15.51 -12.91
N CYS A 375 -12.71 -14.70 -13.93
CA CYS A 375 -13.83 -14.96 -14.88
C CYS A 375 -13.45 -16.00 -15.94
N LYS A 376 -13.09 -17.21 -15.50
CA LYS A 376 -12.61 -18.33 -16.33
C LYS A 376 -13.64 -18.83 -17.35
N ASN A 377 -14.92 -18.49 -17.17
CA ASN A 377 -16.03 -18.92 -18.02
C ASN A 377 -16.41 -17.91 -19.12
N LEU A 378 -15.67 -16.80 -19.24
CA LEU A 378 -15.90 -15.77 -20.24
C LEU A 378 -15.50 -16.30 -21.63
N LYS A 379 -16.45 -16.26 -22.58
CA LYS A 379 -16.24 -16.84 -23.93
C LYS A 379 -15.80 -15.82 -24.96
N ASP A 380 -16.32 -14.60 -24.88
CA ASP A 380 -16.07 -13.54 -25.83
C ASP A 380 -15.94 -12.19 -25.11
N VAL A 381 -14.96 -11.41 -25.55
CA VAL A 381 -14.64 -10.08 -25.05
C VAL A 381 -14.49 -9.07 -26.18
N ASP A 382 -14.66 -9.46 -27.45
CA ASP A 382 -14.46 -8.58 -28.61
C ASP A 382 -15.36 -7.34 -28.55
N VAL A 383 -16.56 -7.50 -27.98
CA VAL A 383 -17.53 -6.43 -27.70
C VAL A 383 -16.95 -5.27 -26.90
N LEU A 384 -15.94 -5.51 -26.05
CA LEU A 384 -15.29 -4.46 -25.27
C LEU A 384 -14.42 -3.52 -26.13
N LEU A 385 -14.10 -3.89 -27.38
CA LEU A 385 -13.41 -3.00 -28.33
C LEU A 385 -14.24 -1.80 -28.77
N ASP A 386 -15.56 -1.86 -28.53
CA ASP A 386 -16.49 -0.78 -28.80
C ASP A 386 -16.49 0.28 -27.67
N LEU A 387 -15.78 0.02 -26.56
CA LEU A 387 -15.50 1.01 -25.53
C LEU A 387 -14.39 1.96 -26.00
N GLY A 388 -14.80 3.09 -26.58
CA GLY A 388 -13.89 4.06 -27.20
C GLY A 388 -12.91 4.76 -26.25
N ASP A 389 -13.30 4.93 -24.98
CA ASP A 389 -12.49 5.64 -23.96
C ASP A 389 -11.68 4.70 -23.06
N LEU A 390 -11.72 3.39 -23.32
CA LEU A 390 -11.01 2.39 -22.53
C LEU A 390 -9.50 2.55 -22.74
N LYS A 391 -8.76 2.71 -21.63
CA LYS A 391 -7.31 2.90 -21.60
C LYS A 391 -6.58 1.68 -21.06
N VAL A 392 -7.17 1.03 -20.05
CA VAL A 392 -6.66 -0.17 -19.40
C VAL A 392 -7.72 -1.25 -19.41
N CYS A 393 -7.36 -2.44 -19.86
CA CYS A 393 -8.24 -3.60 -19.78
C CYS A 393 -7.48 -4.85 -19.40
N LYS A 394 -7.95 -5.49 -18.35
CA LYS A 394 -7.27 -6.57 -17.65
C LYS A 394 -8.20 -7.76 -17.55
N LEU A 395 -7.72 -8.92 -17.96
CA LEU A 395 -8.54 -10.08 -18.23
C LEU A 395 -8.04 -11.28 -17.42
N PRO A 396 -8.93 -12.20 -16.99
CA PRO A 396 -8.54 -13.27 -16.09
C PRO A 396 -7.64 -14.27 -16.83
N ASN A 397 -6.36 -14.26 -16.50
CA ASN A 397 -5.27 -14.98 -17.19
C ASN A 397 -5.58 -16.41 -17.69
N GLY A 398 -4.94 -16.80 -18.81
CA GLY A 398 -4.32 -18.13 -18.87
C GLY A 398 -4.30 -18.98 -20.15
N SER A 399 -5.07 -18.73 -21.23
CA SER A 399 -4.81 -19.48 -22.48
C SER A 399 -3.94 -18.65 -23.41
N LYS A 400 -2.76 -19.17 -23.78
CA LYS A 400 -1.89 -18.60 -24.82
C LYS A 400 -2.68 -18.30 -26.11
N GLU A 401 -3.78 -19.01 -26.35
CA GLU A 401 -4.71 -18.79 -27.47
C GLU A 401 -5.58 -17.53 -27.31
N PHE A 402 -6.11 -17.25 -26.12
CA PHE A 402 -6.93 -16.06 -25.84
C PHE A 402 -6.08 -14.79 -25.94
N ALA A 403 -4.91 -14.80 -25.31
CA ALA A 403 -3.93 -13.72 -25.43
C ALA A 403 -3.48 -13.56 -26.89
N SER A 404 -3.03 -14.61 -27.57
CA SER A 404 -2.57 -14.56 -28.97
C SER A 404 -3.61 -14.00 -29.95
N LYS A 405 -4.88 -14.41 -29.80
CA LYS A 405 -6.00 -13.99 -30.67
C LYS A 405 -6.33 -12.51 -30.52
N TYR A 406 -6.30 -11.98 -29.30
CA TYR A 406 -6.79 -10.63 -29.00
C TYR A 406 -5.68 -9.59 -28.78
N LEU A 407 -4.46 -9.98 -28.37
CA LEU A 407 -3.31 -9.08 -28.17
C LEU A 407 -3.04 -8.20 -29.40
N LYS A 408 -3.11 -8.75 -30.64
CA LYS A 408 -2.87 -7.96 -31.86
C LYS A 408 -3.93 -6.90 -32.12
N LYS A 409 -5.19 -7.16 -31.75
CA LYS A 409 -6.35 -6.29 -31.99
C LYS A 409 -6.45 -5.20 -30.91
N TRP A 410 -6.04 -5.53 -29.69
CA TRP A 410 -6.14 -4.68 -28.50
C TRP A 410 -4.88 -3.84 -28.20
N LYS A 411 -3.65 -4.32 -28.48
CA LYS A 411 -2.39 -3.55 -28.30
C LYS A 411 -2.33 -2.23 -29.06
N ARG A 412 -3.17 -2.05 -30.09
CA ARG A 412 -3.27 -0.79 -30.86
C ARG A 412 -4.17 0.27 -30.21
N LYS A 413 -4.91 -0.08 -29.15
CA LYS A 413 -5.91 0.79 -28.51
C LYS A 413 -5.78 0.91 -26.99
N ILE A 414 -5.31 -0.14 -26.29
CA ILE A 414 -5.42 -0.28 -24.84
C ILE A 414 -4.15 -0.92 -24.26
N GLU A 415 -3.74 -0.49 -23.07
CA GLU A 415 -2.73 -1.16 -22.23
C GLU A 415 -3.38 -2.42 -21.62
N ILE A 416 -2.95 -3.60 -22.09
CA ILE A 416 -3.40 -4.92 -21.61
C ILE A 416 -2.42 -5.40 -20.57
#